data_AF-A0A2R6FSU4-F1
#
_entry.id   AF-A0A2R6FSU4-F1
#
_cell.length_a   1.000
_cell.length_b   1.000
_cell.length_c   1.000
_cell.angle_alpha   90.00
_cell.angle_beta   90.00
_cell.angle_gamma   90.00
#
_symmetry.space_group_name_H-M   'P 1'
#
loop_
_entity.id
_entity.type
_entity.pdbx_description
1 polymer ?
#
loop_
_entity_poly.entity_id
_entity_poly.type
_entity_poly.pdbx_seq_one_letter_code
_entity_poly.pdbx_strand_id
1 'polypeptide(L)'
;MPQWLLVGVLLGLACSLAVAVLFVAANRLFPTTPREYGESGERRRRVEIREYLDAIGEQYAENHFVEGQHVAFYLPERDVAITFDAGAFYRIERSGTHAVLVEHEMPGAQLGHRLPFEVPEVEFGPDPESTPGPDPTAAA
;
A
#
# COMPACT_ATOMS: atom_id res chain seq x y z
N MET A 1 11.20 -50.00 15.45
CA MET A 1 10.32 -49.18 14.60
C MET A 1 10.08 -49.93 13.29
N PRO A 2 8.84 -49.96 12.77
CA PRO A 2 8.55 -50.63 11.50
C PRO A 2 9.27 -49.93 10.34
N GLN A 3 9.88 -50.70 9.44
CA GLN A 3 10.64 -50.16 8.31
C GLN A 3 9.77 -49.27 7.39
N TRP A 4 8.50 -49.62 7.23
CA TRP A 4 7.54 -48.84 6.45
C TRP A 4 7.32 -47.42 7.00
N LEU A 5 7.35 -47.28 8.33
CA LEU A 5 7.20 -46.00 9.00
C LEU A 5 8.44 -45.12 8.77
N LEU A 6 9.63 -45.71 8.85
CA LEU A 6 10.88 -45.01 8.56
C LEU A 6 10.92 -44.49 7.12
N VAL A 7 10.50 -45.31 6.15
CA VAL A 7 10.42 -44.91 4.73
C VAL A 7 9.43 -43.77 4.52
N GLY A 8 8.24 -43.87 5.13
CA GLY A 8 7.22 -42.81 5.04
C GLY A 8 7.69 -41.49 5.63
N VAL A 9 8.36 -41.52 6.79
CA VAL A 9 8.92 -40.32 7.42
C VAL A 9 10.02 -39.69 6.56
N LEU A 10 10.93 -40.50 6.03
CA LEU A 10 12.03 -40.01 5.18
C LEU A 10 11.51 -39.38 3.89
N LEU A 11 10.50 -40.01 3.26
CA LEU A 11 9.84 -39.48 2.07
C LEU A 11 9.11 -38.18 2.37
N GLY A 12 8.38 -38.12 3.48
CA GLY A 12 7.68 -36.90 3.90
C GLY A 12 8.66 -35.74 4.14
N LEU A 13 9.77 -36.00 4.84
CA LEU A 13 10.81 -35.02 5.10
C LEU A 13 11.47 -34.53 3.79
N ALA A 14 11.74 -35.44 2.86
CA ALA A 14 12.24 -35.10 1.54
C ALA A 14 11.26 -34.23 0.74
N CYS A 15 9.97 -34.56 0.74
CA CYS A 15 8.94 -33.75 0.10
C CYS A 15 8.82 -32.35 0.73
N SER A 16 8.83 -32.25 2.06
CA SER A 16 8.78 -30.96 2.76
C SER A 16 10.00 -30.10 2.44
N LEU A 17 11.19 -30.69 2.42
CA LEU A 17 12.41 -29.99 2.02
C LEU A 17 12.34 -29.52 0.55
N ALA A 18 11.82 -30.36 -0.35
CA ALA A 18 11.65 -29.98 -1.75
C ALA A 18 10.72 -28.77 -1.92
N VAL A 19 9.59 -28.74 -1.19
CA VAL A 19 8.67 -27.59 -1.19
C VAL A 19 9.33 -26.34 -0.61
N ALA A 20 10.06 -26.48 0.51
CA ALA A 20 10.78 -25.35 1.12
C ALA A 20 11.83 -24.78 0.16
N VAL A 21 12.61 -25.62 -0.50
CA VAL A 21 13.60 -25.22 -1.51
C VAL A 21 12.92 -24.52 -2.68
N LEU A 22 11.78 -25.03 -3.15
CA LEU A 22 11.00 -24.37 -4.21
C LEU A 22 10.56 -22.97 -3.79
N PHE A 23 10.10 -22.80 -2.56
CA PHE A 23 9.65 -21.50 -2.05
C PHE A 23 10.82 -20.50 -1.93
N VAL A 24 11.96 -20.97 -1.41
CA VAL A 24 13.19 -20.16 -1.34
C VAL A 24 13.69 -19.80 -2.72
N ALA A 25 13.69 -20.75 -3.66
CA ALA A 25 14.08 -20.51 -5.04
C ALA A 25 13.14 -19.51 -5.71
N ALA A 26 11.81 -19.67 -5.54
CA ALA A 26 10.81 -18.75 -6.08
C ALA A 26 11.00 -17.32 -5.53
N ASN A 27 11.19 -17.17 -4.22
CA ASN A 27 11.42 -15.87 -3.60
C ASN A 27 12.73 -15.22 -4.06
N ARG A 28 13.75 -16.02 -4.37
CA ARG A 28 15.05 -15.53 -4.83
C ARG A 28 15.06 -15.21 -6.33
N LEU A 29 14.36 -15.98 -7.15
CA LEU A 29 14.30 -15.82 -8.61
C LEU A 29 13.26 -14.76 -9.03
N PHE A 30 12.18 -14.67 -8.26
CA PHE A 30 11.13 -13.67 -8.40
C PHE A 30 11.09 -12.83 -7.12
N PRO A 31 12.13 -12.02 -6.85
CA PRO A 31 12.02 -11.03 -5.80
C PRO A 31 10.80 -10.18 -6.14
N THR A 32 9.79 -10.20 -5.26
CA THR A 32 8.60 -9.38 -5.44
C THR A 32 9.04 -7.93 -5.27
N THR A 33 9.43 -7.29 -6.37
CA THR A 33 9.23 -5.85 -6.51
C THR A 33 7.74 -5.62 -6.24
N PRO A 34 7.36 -4.68 -5.35
CA PRO A 34 5.96 -4.33 -5.14
C PRO A 34 5.27 -4.20 -6.50
N ARG A 35 4.25 -5.03 -6.75
CA ARG A 35 3.65 -5.20 -8.07
C ARG A 35 2.95 -3.91 -8.50
N GLU A 36 3.37 -3.35 -9.64
CA GLU A 36 2.73 -2.24 -10.39
C GLU A 36 1.33 -2.58 -10.97
N TYR A 37 0.58 -3.52 -10.37
CA TYR A 37 -0.78 -3.85 -10.82
C TYR A 37 -1.81 -2.75 -10.50
N GLY A 38 -1.38 -1.67 -9.84
CA GLY A 38 -2.18 -0.50 -9.48
C GLY A 38 -1.86 0.77 -10.27
N GLU A 39 -0.96 0.78 -11.27
CA GLU A 39 -0.47 2.03 -11.88
C GLU A 39 -1.57 2.98 -12.40
N SER A 40 -2.70 2.47 -12.91
CA SER A 40 -3.80 3.36 -13.37
C SER A 40 -4.57 3.99 -12.21
N GLY A 41 -4.91 3.20 -11.18
CA GLY A 41 -5.62 3.66 -9.98
C GLY A 41 -4.71 4.51 -9.08
N GLU A 42 -3.46 4.10 -8.91
CA GLU A 42 -2.45 4.82 -8.12
C GLU A 42 -2.09 6.16 -8.78
N ARG A 43 -1.93 6.22 -10.11
CA ARG A 43 -1.71 7.52 -10.79
C ARG A 43 -2.90 8.44 -10.60
N ARG A 44 -4.13 7.93 -10.72
CA ARG A 44 -5.34 8.74 -10.45
C ARG A 44 -5.37 9.22 -9.00
N ARG A 45 -5.07 8.35 -8.05
CA ARG A 45 -5.00 8.70 -6.62
C ARG A 45 -3.92 9.71 -6.30
N ARG A 46 -2.75 9.61 -6.94
CA ARG A 46 -1.69 10.61 -6.80
C ARG A 46 -2.15 11.98 -7.27
N VAL A 47 -2.94 12.06 -8.34
CA VAL A 47 -3.54 13.34 -8.78
C VAL A 47 -4.50 13.88 -7.73
N GLU A 48 -5.40 13.07 -7.20
CA GLU A 48 -6.37 13.51 -6.18
C GLU A 48 -5.70 13.92 -4.86
N ILE A 49 -4.68 13.18 -4.42
CA ILE A 49 -3.88 13.56 -3.24
C ILE A 49 -3.10 14.85 -3.50
N ARG A 50 -2.58 15.04 -4.72
CA ARG A 50 -1.91 16.28 -5.12
C ARG A 50 -2.85 17.47 -5.01
N GLU A 51 -4.03 17.35 -5.63
CA GLU A 51 -5.08 18.37 -5.56
C GLU A 51 -5.49 18.67 -4.12
N TYR A 52 -5.58 17.65 -3.28
CA TYR A 52 -5.85 17.81 -1.85
C TYR A 52 -4.75 18.59 -1.14
N LEU A 53 -3.49 18.15 -1.26
CA LEU A 53 -2.33 18.79 -0.61
C LEU A 53 -2.14 20.24 -1.08
N ASP A 54 -2.31 20.50 -2.38
CA ASP A 54 -2.27 21.84 -2.96
C ASP A 54 -3.41 22.72 -2.38
N ALA A 55 -4.62 22.17 -2.23
CA ALA A 55 -5.77 22.92 -1.71
C ALA A 55 -5.63 23.28 -0.23
N ILE A 56 -4.99 22.42 0.57
CA ILE A 56 -4.67 22.73 1.98
C ILE A 56 -3.36 23.54 2.13
N GLY A 57 -2.67 23.82 1.03
CA GLY A 57 -1.44 24.61 0.98
C GLY A 57 -0.21 23.91 1.57
N GLU A 58 -0.22 22.57 1.64
CA GLU A 58 0.89 21.80 2.20
C GLU A 58 1.94 21.51 1.12
N GLN A 59 3.21 21.75 1.44
CA GLN A 59 4.33 21.44 0.54
C GLN A 59 4.66 19.95 0.58
N TYR A 60 4.95 19.36 -0.58
CA TYR A 60 5.31 17.94 -0.68
C TYR A 60 6.41 17.67 -1.69
N ALA A 61 7.14 16.60 -1.46
CA ALA A 61 8.07 15.98 -2.41
C ALA A 61 7.50 14.63 -2.87
N GLU A 62 7.28 14.48 -4.18
CA GLU A 62 6.81 13.22 -4.76
C GLU A 62 7.94 12.21 -4.96
N ASN A 63 7.63 10.92 -4.85
CA ASN A 63 8.56 9.81 -5.08
C ASN A 63 9.86 9.93 -4.26
N HIS A 64 9.78 10.56 -3.09
CA HIS A 64 10.90 10.78 -2.20
C HIS A 64 11.33 9.47 -1.52
N PHE A 65 12.57 9.45 -1.04
CA PHE A 65 13.09 8.33 -0.26
C PHE A 65 13.12 8.69 1.22
N VAL A 66 12.45 7.88 2.03
CA VAL A 66 12.53 7.95 3.49
C VAL A 66 13.01 6.60 3.98
N GLU A 67 14.13 6.56 4.69
CA GLU A 67 14.79 5.31 5.13
C GLU A 67 15.02 4.28 4.01
N GLY A 68 15.37 4.78 2.82
CA GLY A 68 15.57 3.96 1.63
C GLY A 68 14.29 3.26 1.13
N GLN A 69 13.10 3.70 1.57
CA GLN A 69 11.81 3.30 1.02
C GLN A 69 11.25 4.42 0.15
N HIS A 70 10.65 4.05 -0.98
CA HIS A 70 9.88 5.00 -1.78
C HIS A 70 8.57 5.32 -1.08
N VAL A 71 8.28 6.60 -0.97
CA VAL A 71 6.99 7.11 -0.50
C VAL A 71 6.31 7.85 -1.63
N ALA A 72 4.97 7.87 -1.62
CA ALA A 72 4.21 8.57 -2.65
C ALA A 72 4.40 10.09 -2.51
N PHE A 73 4.26 10.58 -1.29
CA PHE A 73 4.46 11.99 -0.94
C PHE A 73 5.20 12.09 0.40
N TYR A 74 6.15 13.01 0.49
CA TYR A 74 6.81 13.39 1.73
C TYR A 74 6.55 14.87 2.02
N LEU A 75 6.08 15.18 3.23
CA LEU A 75 5.78 16.55 3.68
C LEU A 75 6.96 17.04 4.56
N PRO A 76 7.92 17.79 4.00
CA PRO A 76 9.16 18.12 4.68
C PRO A 76 8.99 19.04 5.90
N GLU A 77 7.95 19.89 5.91
CA GLU A 77 7.70 20.79 7.05
C GLU A 77 7.17 20.05 8.29
N ARG A 78 6.52 18.91 8.09
CA ARG A 78 5.85 18.14 9.14
C ARG A 78 6.53 16.80 9.46
N ASP A 79 7.52 16.41 8.66
CA ASP A 79 8.16 15.08 8.68
C ASP A 79 7.14 13.93 8.60
N VAL A 80 6.28 14.01 7.58
CA VAL A 80 5.23 13.01 7.32
C VAL A 80 5.47 12.33 5.98
N ALA A 81 5.46 11.00 5.99
CA ALA A 81 5.62 10.14 4.83
C ALA A 81 4.31 9.44 4.47
N ILE A 82 3.73 9.78 3.32
CA ILE A 82 2.50 9.17 2.81
C ILE A 82 2.88 8.05 1.84
N THR A 83 2.40 6.83 2.10
CA THR A 83 2.68 5.67 1.27
C THR A 83 1.44 4.80 1.06
N PHE A 84 1.40 4.10 -0.07
CA PHE A 84 0.43 3.05 -0.33
C PHE A 84 0.99 1.64 -0.02
N ASP A 85 2.31 1.54 0.20
CA ASP A 85 2.98 0.27 0.48
C ASP A 85 3.05 0.02 1.99
N ALA A 86 2.39 -1.05 2.45
CA ALA A 86 2.39 -1.44 3.85
C ALA A 86 3.80 -1.80 4.37
N GLY A 87 4.68 -2.31 3.51
CA GLY A 87 6.07 -2.63 3.87
C GLY A 87 6.89 -1.38 4.18
N ALA A 88 6.74 -0.34 3.35
CA ALA A 88 7.34 0.97 3.53
C ALA A 88 6.81 1.62 4.82
N PHE A 89 5.49 1.57 5.05
CA PHE A 89 4.86 2.06 6.28
C PHE A 89 5.53 1.48 7.54
N TYR A 90 5.58 0.15 7.67
CA TYR A 90 6.18 -0.48 8.85
C TYR A 90 7.69 -0.26 9.00
N ARG A 91 8.39 0.12 7.92
CA ARG A 91 9.82 0.41 7.99
C ARG A 91 10.07 1.85 8.43
N ILE A 92 9.30 2.79 7.90
CA ILE A 92 9.39 4.23 8.22
C ILE A 92 8.86 4.50 9.63
N GLU A 93 7.83 3.79 10.08
CA GLU A 93 7.31 3.93 11.46
C GLU A 93 8.38 3.67 12.54
N ARG A 94 9.49 3.01 12.17
CA ARG A 94 10.62 2.74 13.07
C ARG A 94 11.71 3.83 13.05
N SER A 95 11.58 4.87 12.23
CA SER A 95 12.67 5.82 11.96
C SER A 95 12.40 7.27 12.36
N GLY A 96 11.34 7.53 13.12
CA GLY A 96 11.04 8.85 13.65
C GLY A 96 10.18 9.73 12.72
N THR A 97 10.25 9.53 11.40
CA THR A 97 9.30 10.11 10.44
C THR A 97 7.93 9.46 10.61
N HIS A 98 6.88 10.27 10.64
CA HIS A 98 5.52 9.76 10.83
C HIS A 98 4.99 9.16 9.52
N ALA A 99 4.69 7.86 9.50
CA ALA A 99 4.19 7.21 8.31
C ALA A 99 2.65 7.24 8.27
N VAL A 100 2.09 7.55 7.10
CA VAL A 100 0.65 7.49 6.84
C VAL A 100 0.42 6.47 5.72
N LEU A 101 -0.18 5.33 6.08
CA LEU A 101 -0.62 4.33 5.12
C LEU A 101 -1.98 4.72 4.53
N VAL A 102 -2.01 4.92 3.23
CA VAL A 102 -3.23 5.22 2.48
C VAL A 102 -3.69 3.97 1.76
N GLU A 103 -4.96 3.62 1.93
CA GLU A 103 -5.57 2.51 1.21
C GLU A 103 -5.71 2.89 -0.28
N HIS A 104 -5.45 1.94 -1.18
CA HIS A 104 -5.53 2.20 -2.62
C HIS A 104 -6.93 2.65 -3.07
N GLU A 105 -7.98 2.31 -2.31
CA GLU A 105 -9.36 2.69 -2.58
C GLU A 105 -9.88 3.84 -1.69
N MET A 106 -9.05 4.48 -0.86
CA MET A 106 -9.49 5.63 -0.03
C MET A 106 -9.46 6.96 -0.82
N PRO A 107 -10.56 7.72 -0.90
CA PRO A 107 -10.60 9.02 -1.57
C PRO A 107 -9.53 9.99 -1.09
N GLY A 108 -8.95 10.76 -2.02
CA GLY A 108 -7.93 11.77 -1.68
C GLY A 108 -8.43 12.78 -0.63
N ALA A 109 -9.72 13.15 -0.68
CA ALA A 109 -10.35 14.04 0.28
C ALA A 109 -10.36 13.49 1.73
N GLN A 110 -10.31 12.16 1.90
CA GLN A 110 -10.27 11.54 3.23
C GLN A 110 -8.85 11.52 3.83
N LEU A 111 -7.82 11.96 3.09
CA LEU A 111 -6.44 12.03 3.56
C LEU A 111 -6.30 12.88 4.82
N GLY A 112 -7.08 13.98 4.92
CA GLY A 112 -7.03 14.89 6.06
C GLY A 112 -7.21 14.22 7.42
N HIS A 113 -8.11 13.25 7.51
CA HIS A 113 -8.37 12.53 8.77
C HIS A 113 -7.23 11.60 9.20
N ARG A 114 -6.28 11.33 8.31
CA ARG A 114 -5.13 10.45 8.57
C ARG A 114 -3.86 11.24 8.86
N LEU A 115 -3.85 12.55 8.62
CA LEU A 115 -2.69 13.39 8.89
C LEU A 115 -2.53 13.62 10.41
N PRO A 116 -1.30 13.61 10.93
CA PRO A 116 -1.03 13.79 12.36
C PRO A 116 -1.14 15.25 12.83
N PHE A 117 -1.79 16.11 12.04
CA PHE A 117 -1.94 17.53 12.30
C PHE A 117 -3.31 18.02 11.84
N GLU A 118 -3.72 19.18 12.37
CA GLU A 118 -4.97 19.81 12.02
C GLU A 118 -4.92 20.37 10.60
N VAL A 119 -5.96 20.09 9.81
CA VAL A 119 -6.03 20.39 8.38
C VAL A 119 -7.21 21.33 8.13
N PRO A 120 -7.06 22.39 7.32
CA PRO A 120 -8.20 23.26 6.98
C PRO A 120 -9.30 22.48 6.27
N GLU A 121 -10.55 22.87 6.51
CA GLU A 121 -11.72 22.25 5.89
C GLU A 121 -11.84 22.70 4.43
N VAL A 122 -11.78 21.73 3.51
CA VAL A 122 -11.87 21.97 2.07
C VAL A 122 -12.99 21.09 1.52
N GLU A 123 -14.00 21.71 0.91
CA GLU A 123 -15.09 20.99 0.26
C GLU A 123 -14.62 20.45 -1.10
N PHE A 124 -14.42 19.14 -1.19
CA PHE A 124 -14.33 18.44 -2.46
C PHE A 124 -15.73 17.96 -2.85
N GLY A 125 -16.11 18.14 -4.12
CA GLY A 125 -17.41 17.73 -4.64
C GLY A 125 -17.70 16.23 -4.41
N PRO A 126 -18.95 15.78 -4.60
CA PRO A 126 -19.35 14.39 -4.30
C PRO A 126 -18.46 13.38 -5.02
N ASP A 127 -18.03 12.34 -4.30
CA ASP A 127 -17.19 11.26 -4.82
C ASP A 127 -17.82 10.70 -6.11
N PRO A 128 -17.11 10.69 -7.26
CA PRO A 128 -17.67 10.18 -8.51
C PRO A 128 -18.04 8.69 -8.40
N GLU A 129 -17.39 7.94 -7.49
CA GLU A 129 -17.68 6.52 -7.20
C GLU A 129 -18.87 6.32 -6.25
N SER A 130 -19.31 7.37 -5.55
CA SER A 130 -20.53 7.36 -4.74
C SER A 130 -21.78 7.70 -5.54
N THR A 131 -21.65 7.91 -6.86
CA THR A 131 -22.83 7.99 -7.74
C THR A 131 -23.51 6.62 -7.72
N PRO A 132 -24.74 6.49 -7.20
CA PRO A 132 -25.46 5.24 -7.29
C PRO A 132 -25.59 4.90 -8.77
N GLY A 133 -24.97 3.80 -9.20
CA GLY A 133 -25.22 3.26 -10.53
C GLY A 133 -26.74 3.10 -10.73
N PRO A 134 -27.25 3.31 -11.95
CA PRO A 134 -28.69 3.24 -12.20
C PRO A 134 -29.25 1.92 -11.62
N ASP A 135 -30.26 2.05 -10.77
CA ASP A 135 -30.92 0.93 -10.09
C ASP A 135 -31.35 -0.11 -11.14
N PRO A 136 -30.77 -1.33 -11.12
CA PRO A 136 -31.08 -2.37 -12.11
C PRO A 136 -32.53 -2.85 -12.01
N THR A 137 -33.28 -2.43 -10.99
CA THR A 137 -34.68 -2.80 -10.76
C THR A 137 -35.68 -1.84 -11.43
N ALA A 138 -35.23 -0.70 -11.97
CA ALA A 138 -36.11 0.27 -12.62
C ALA A 138 -36.53 -0.11 -14.05
N ALA A 139 -36.05 -1.24 -14.57
CA ALA A 139 -36.43 -1.78 -15.88
C ALA A 139 -37.08 -3.17 -15.71
N ALA A 140 -38.35 -3.20 -15.29
CA ALA A 140 -39.21 -4.38 -15.34
C ALA A 140 -40.65 -3.99 -15.69
#